data_AF-A0A931UKQ0-F1
#
_entry.id   AF-A0A931UKQ0-F1
#
_cell.length_a   1.000
_cell.length_b   1.000
_cell.length_c   1.000
_cell.angle_alpha   90.00
_cell.angle_beta   90.00
_cell.angle_gamma   90.00
#
_symmetry.space_group_name_H-M   'P 1'
#
loop_
_entity.id
_entity.type
_entity.pdbx_description
1 polymer ?
#
loop_
_entity_poly.entity_id
_entity_poly.type
_entity_poly.pdbx_seq_one_letter_code
_entity_poly.pdbx_strand_id
1 'polypeptide(L)'
;MQPAGMPRLGRGAGRILVALLLLLGLWQVLSSPAFAERWYGITPGTTSRDEVRRLLGEPNRTLKEPPGAESWIYEGEQAPFGTSGVGIIIRLDSGVVDYIEVEPLQHVAWLPLKERYGEPEEKTTPNEAGLSIYRYRRRGLLIIVDTRREVAVKFGFFRETAPAGPPAPSAGSPPPSPAPTR
;
A
#
# COMPACT_ATOMS: atom_id res chain seq x y z
N MET A 1 -72.73 31.75 -19.08
CA MET A 1 -72.31 31.24 -17.76
C MET A 1 -70.91 30.64 -17.90
N GLN A 2 -70.01 31.04 -17.01
CA GLN A 2 -68.60 30.71 -16.76
C GLN A 2 -67.81 29.77 -17.70
N PRO A 3 -66.64 30.19 -18.23
CA PRO A 3 -65.65 29.30 -18.81
C PRO A 3 -64.80 28.59 -17.74
N ALA A 4 -64.55 27.30 -17.96
CA ALA A 4 -63.72 26.42 -17.14
C ALA A 4 -62.24 26.83 -17.18
N GLY A 5 -61.65 27.05 -16.01
CA GLY A 5 -60.23 27.36 -15.84
C GLY A 5 -59.35 26.12 -16.01
N MET A 6 -58.38 26.20 -16.91
CA MET A 6 -57.33 25.19 -17.06
C MET A 6 -56.27 25.30 -15.94
N PRO A 7 -55.79 24.17 -15.38
CA PRO A 7 -54.70 24.17 -14.42
C PRO A 7 -53.37 24.52 -15.10
N ARG A 8 -52.73 25.57 -14.62
CA ARG A 8 -51.37 25.96 -15.01
C ARG A 8 -50.39 24.90 -14.50
N LEU A 9 -49.74 24.17 -15.41
CA LEU A 9 -48.60 23.31 -15.08
C LEU A 9 -47.50 24.17 -14.45
N GLY A 10 -47.25 23.93 -13.16
CA GLY A 10 -46.35 24.71 -12.33
C GLY A 10 -44.89 24.56 -12.75
N ARG A 11 -44.17 25.69 -12.67
CA ARG A 11 -42.71 25.90 -12.78
C ARG A 11 -41.82 25.00 -11.88
N GLY A 12 -42.35 23.95 -11.25
CA GLY A 12 -41.66 23.10 -10.28
C GLY A 12 -40.80 21.99 -10.88
N ALA A 13 -41.14 21.47 -12.06
CA ALA A 13 -40.48 20.31 -12.64
C ALA A 13 -39.00 20.55 -13.01
N GLY A 14 -38.67 21.76 -13.50
CA GLY A 14 -37.29 22.11 -13.88
C GLY A 14 -36.32 22.20 -12.70
N ARG A 15 -36.81 22.57 -11.51
CA ARG A 15 -35.96 22.69 -10.30
C ARG A 15 -35.58 21.32 -9.74
N ILE A 16 -36.48 20.34 -9.84
CA ILE A 16 -36.24 18.97 -9.37
C ILE A 16 -35.19 18.29 -10.26
N LEU A 17 -35.26 18.49 -11.58
CA LEU A 17 -34.30 17.91 -12.53
C LEU A 17 -32.87 18.47 -12.32
N VAL A 18 -32.73 19.78 -12.09
CA VAL A 18 -31.44 20.42 -11.81
C VAL A 18 -30.87 19.97 -10.46
N ALA A 19 -31.70 19.83 -9.42
CA ALA A 19 -31.26 19.32 -8.13
C ALA A 19 -30.77 17.87 -8.21
N LEU A 20 -31.45 17.02 -8.99
CA LEU A 20 -31.04 15.63 -9.24
C LEU A 20 -29.71 15.54 -10.01
N LEU A 21 -29.51 16.38 -11.02
CA LEU A 21 -28.25 16.42 -11.78
C LEU A 21 -27.08 16.93 -10.94
N LEU A 22 -27.31 17.90 -10.05
CA LEU A 22 -26.30 18.37 -9.10
C LEU A 22 -25.96 17.30 -8.05
N LEU A 23 -26.95 16.56 -7.54
CA LEU A 23 -26.70 15.43 -6.62
C LEU A 23 -25.91 14.31 -7.30
N LEU A 24 -26.23 14.00 -8.56
CA LEU A 24 -25.53 12.96 -9.32
C LEU A 24 -24.09 13.37 -9.66
N GLY A 25 -23.87 14.65 -10.00
CA GLY A 25 -22.53 15.21 -10.19
C GLY A 25 -21.70 15.24 -8.90
N LEU A 26 -22.33 15.52 -7.76
CA LEU A 26 -21.65 15.51 -6.46
C LEU A 26 -21.26 14.08 -6.02
N TRP A 27 -22.09 13.07 -6.34
CA TRP A 27 -21.78 11.67 -6.05
C TRP A 27 -20.51 11.19 -6.76
N GLN A 28 -20.29 11.63 -8.01
CA GLN A 28 -19.10 11.24 -8.80
C GLN A 28 -17.78 11.73 -8.18
N VAL A 29 -17.80 12.83 -7.42
CA VAL A 29 -16.59 13.41 -6.79
C VAL A 29 -16.20 12.66 -5.51
N LEU A 30 -17.12 11.90 -4.89
CA LEU A 30 -16.83 11.12 -3.68
C LEU A 30 -16.27 9.72 -3.94
N SER A 31 -16.06 9.33 -5.20
CA SER A 31 -15.26 8.15 -5.53
C SER A 31 -13.78 8.45 -5.30
N SER A 32 -13.36 8.53 -4.03
CA SER A 32 -11.95 8.45 -3.68
C SER A 32 -11.41 7.13 -4.24
N PRO A 33 -10.40 7.16 -5.13
CA PRO A 33 -9.67 5.96 -5.48
C PRO A 33 -9.23 5.28 -4.18
N ALA A 34 -9.39 3.97 -4.08
CA ALA A 34 -8.77 3.20 -3.00
C ALA A 34 -7.25 3.33 -3.16
N PHE A 35 -6.68 4.37 -2.55
CA PHE A 35 -5.25 4.60 -2.56
C PHE A 35 -4.60 3.56 -1.64
N ALA A 36 -3.52 2.95 -2.13
CA ALA A 36 -2.65 2.12 -1.30
C ALA A 36 -2.21 2.89 -0.05
N GLU A 37 -2.07 2.20 1.07
CA GLU A 37 -1.60 2.77 2.31
C GLU A 37 -0.23 3.41 2.06
N ARG A 38 -0.09 4.67 2.49
CA ARG A 38 1.11 5.46 2.29
C ARG A 38 2.15 5.11 3.34
N TRP A 39 3.38 4.91 2.91
CA TRP A 39 4.51 4.73 3.80
C TRP A 39 5.58 5.79 3.52
N TYR A 40 5.93 6.58 4.55
CA TYR A 40 6.94 7.63 4.46
C TYR A 40 6.74 8.64 3.30
N GLY A 41 5.50 9.00 2.98
CA GLY A 41 5.19 9.87 1.84
C GLY A 41 5.03 9.12 0.51
N ILE A 42 5.50 7.87 0.42
CA ILE A 42 5.48 7.05 -0.78
C ILE A 42 4.16 6.28 -0.85
N THR A 43 3.48 6.39 -1.98
CA THR A 43 2.20 5.73 -2.26
C THR A 43 2.37 4.83 -3.48
N PRO A 44 2.30 3.49 -3.34
CA PRO A 44 2.36 2.57 -4.47
C PRO A 44 1.36 2.91 -5.58
N GLY A 45 1.79 2.79 -6.83
CA GLY A 45 1.05 3.15 -8.03
C GLY A 45 1.01 4.65 -8.35
N THR A 46 1.50 5.52 -7.47
CA THR A 46 1.46 6.99 -7.65
C THR A 46 2.85 7.63 -7.56
N THR A 47 3.63 7.27 -6.55
CA THR A 47 4.95 7.89 -6.32
C THR A 47 5.96 7.44 -7.37
N SER A 48 6.66 8.40 -7.97
CA SER A 48 7.67 8.13 -9.00
C SER A 48 9.04 7.82 -8.41
N ARG A 49 9.89 7.18 -9.22
CA ARG A 49 11.31 6.92 -8.92
C ARG A 49 12.06 8.16 -8.43
N ASP A 50 11.88 9.29 -9.12
CA ASP A 50 12.56 10.54 -8.76
C ASP A 50 12.03 11.11 -7.43
N GLU A 51 10.74 10.94 -7.15
CA GLU A 51 10.15 11.34 -5.88
C GLU A 51 10.67 10.49 -4.71
N VAL A 52 10.85 9.17 -4.91
CA VAL A 52 11.49 8.30 -3.91
C VAL A 52 12.90 8.79 -3.59
N ARG A 53 13.71 9.11 -4.61
CA ARG A 53 15.06 9.67 -4.42
C ARG A 53 15.06 10.98 -3.65
N ARG A 54 14.08 11.87 -3.91
CA ARG A 54 13.95 13.11 -3.14
C ARG A 54 13.61 12.86 -1.67
N LEU A 55 12.83 11.82 -1.38
CA LEU A 55 12.36 11.50 -0.03
C LEU A 55 13.39 10.72 0.79
N LEU A 56 14.06 9.74 0.17
CA LEU A 56 14.92 8.77 0.87
C LEU A 56 16.41 8.89 0.50
N GLY A 57 16.75 9.66 -0.54
CA GLY A 57 18.09 9.68 -1.11
C GLY A 57 18.35 8.51 -2.06
N GLU A 58 19.61 8.34 -2.44
CA GLU A 58 20.04 7.21 -3.27
C GLU A 58 20.02 5.89 -2.48
N PRO A 59 19.58 4.79 -3.08
CA PRO A 59 19.60 3.48 -2.43
C PRO A 59 21.03 2.96 -2.25
N ASN A 60 21.25 2.08 -1.27
CA ASN A 60 22.53 1.38 -1.11
C ASN A 60 22.82 0.51 -2.34
N ARG A 61 21.78 -0.17 -2.84
CA ARG A 61 21.88 -1.12 -3.95
C ARG A 61 20.65 -1.03 -4.84
N THR A 62 20.86 -1.24 -6.13
CA THR A 62 19.78 -1.42 -7.11
C THR A 62 19.93 -2.80 -7.76
N LEU A 63 18.85 -3.59 -7.71
CA LEU A 63 18.77 -4.91 -8.31
C LEU A 63 17.79 -4.85 -9.48
N LYS A 64 18.10 -5.53 -10.59
CA LYS A 64 17.14 -5.67 -11.69
C LYS A 64 16.23 -6.86 -11.39
N GLU A 65 14.91 -6.65 -11.47
CA GLU A 65 13.92 -7.68 -11.24
C GLU A 65 13.17 -8.02 -12.53
N PRO A 66 13.23 -9.28 -12.99
CA PRO A 66 12.43 -9.72 -14.11
C PRO A 66 10.97 -10.02 -13.68
N PRO A 67 9.96 -9.66 -14.51
CA PRO A 67 10.06 -8.93 -15.78
C PRO A 67 9.84 -7.41 -15.60
N GLY A 68 10.87 -6.61 -15.88
CA GLY A 68 10.72 -5.17 -16.13
C GLY A 68 10.58 -4.29 -14.88
N ALA A 69 11.15 -4.69 -13.76
CA ALA A 69 11.23 -3.91 -12.55
C ALA A 69 12.68 -3.74 -12.07
N GLU A 70 12.88 -2.87 -11.11
CA GLU A 70 14.10 -2.78 -10.32
C GLU A 70 13.75 -2.63 -8.84
N SER A 71 14.58 -3.22 -7.98
CA SER A 71 14.47 -3.15 -6.55
C SER A 71 15.55 -2.25 -5.98
N TRP A 72 15.14 -1.23 -5.25
CA TRP A 72 15.99 -0.32 -4.51
C TRP A 72 16.03 -0.75 -3.06
N ILE A 73 17.25 -0.98 -2.56
CA ILE A 73 17.47 -1.48 -1.20
C ILE A 73 18.10 -0.36 -0.37
N TYR A 74 17.43 -0.03 0.73
CA TYR A 74 17.88 0.90 1.76
C TYR A 74 18.15 0.12 3.05
N GLU A 75 19.38 0.13 3.53
CA GLU A 75 19.83 -0.64 4.70
C GLU A 75 20.98 0.08 5.42
N GLY A 76 21.27 -0.33 6.66
CA GLY A 76 22.33 0.27 7.46
C GLY A 76 22.11 1.77 7.67
N GLU A 77 23.11 2.59 7.38
CA GLU A 77 23.04 4.05 7.58
C GLU A 77 22.05 4.77 6.65
N GLN A 78 21.66 4.14 5.54
CA GLN A 78 20.68 4.67 4.59
C GLN A 78 19.27 4.13 4.84
N ALA A 79 19.09 3.24 5.82
CA ALA A 79 17.76 2.78 6.21
C ALA A 79 16.96 3.95 6.81
N PRO A 80 15.71 4.17 6.35
CA PRO A 80 14.86 5.20 6.93
C PRO A 80 14.63 5.00 8.43
N PHE A 81 14.44 6.10 9.16
CA PHE A 81 14.32 6.07 10.62
C PHE A 81 13.24 5.08 11.08
N GLY A 82 13.60 4.25 12.07
CA GLY A 82 12.71 3.22 12.63
C GLY A 82 12.66 1.92 11.81
N THR A 83 13.47 1.78 10.77
CA THR A 83 13.59 0.56 9.95
C THR A 83 14.99 -0.02 10.02
N SER A 84 15.11 -1.35 9.93
CA SER A 84 16.40 -2.04 9.70
C SER A 84 16.71 -2.14 8.21
N GLY A 85 15.67 -2.15 7.37
CA GLY A 85 15.80 -2.22 5.93
C GLY A 85 14.49 -1.91 5.22
N VAL A 86 14.60 -1.40 4.00
CA VAL A 86 13.47 -1.10 3.12
C VAL A 86 13.82 -1.52 1.69
N GLY A 87 12.94 -2.29 1.08
CA GLY A 87 12.98 -2.60 -0.35
C GLY A 87 11.88 -1.86 -1.08
N ILE A 88 12.21 -1.17 -2.18
CA ILE A 88 11.22 -0.50 -3.04
C ILE A 88 11.32 -1.08 -4.44
N ILE A 89 10.25 -1.71 -4.90
CA ILE A 89 10.15 -2.23 -6.26
C ILE A 89 9.54 -1.14 -7.14
N ILE A 90 10.25 -0.77 -8.20
CA ILE A 90 9.87 0.25 -9.17
C ILE A 90 9.71 -0.42 -10.52
N ARG A 91 8.57 -0.17 -11.17
CA ARG A 91 8.35 -0.64 -12.54
C ARG A 91 9.12 0.21 -13.54
N LEU A 92 9.87 -0.41 -14.43
CA LEU A 92 10.71 0.30 -15.40
C LEU A 92 9.89 0.95 -16.54
N ASP A 93 8.74 0.38 -16.88
CA ASP A 93 7.89 0.90 -17.96
C ASP A 93 7.17 2.21 -17.61
N SER A 94 6.88 2.41 -16.33
CA SER A 94 6.10 3.53 -15.80
C SER A 94 6.90 4.43 -14.87
N GLY A 95 8.02 3.93 -14.33
CA GLY A 95 8.85 4.65 -13.36
C GLY A 95 8.17 4.89 -12.02
N VAL A 96 7.11 4.15 -11.69
CA VAL A 96 6.37 4.29 -10.44
C VAL A 96 6.64 3.12 -9.49
N VAL A 97 6.53 3.39 -8.19
CA VAL A 97 6.61 2.38 -7.13
C VAL A 97 5.46 1.40 -7.27
N ASP A 98 5.77 0.10 -7.26
CA ASP A 98 4.79 -0.98 -7.30
C ASP A 98 4.59 -1.62 -5.92
N TYR A 99 5.69 -1.81 -5.21
CA TYR A 99 5.72 -2.44 -3.90
C TYR A 99 6.79 -1.81 -3.00
N ILE A 100 6.49 -1.77 -1.70
CA ILE A 100 7.41 -1.36 -0.65
C ILE A 100 7.43 -2.46 0.40
N GLU A 101 8.59 -3.04 0.68
CA GLU A 101 8.83 -3.91 1.81
C GLU A 101 9.55 -3.14 2.91
N VAL A 102 9.06 -3.24 4.15
CA VAL A 102 9.63 -2.55 5.30
C VAL A 102 9.91 -3.57 6.40
N GLU A 103 11.17 -3.61 6.82
CA GLU A 103 11.62 -4.33 8.00
C GLU A 103 11.76 -3.33 9.16
N PRO A 104 10.87 -3.35 10.16
CA PRO A 104 10.95 -2.42 11.27
C PRO A 104 12.16 -2.74 12.15
N LEU A 105 12.84 -1.70 12.66
CA LEU A 105 14.00 -1.86 13.52
C LEU A 105 13.64 -2.57 14.84
N GLN A 106 12.45 -2.28 15.36
CA GLN A 106 11.87 -2.96 16.50
C GLN A 106 10.60 -3.67 16.06
N HIS A 107 10.45 -4.93 16.47
CA HIS A 107 9.23 -5.68 16.21
C HIS A 107 8.01 -4.95 16.79
N VAL A 108 6.93 -4.88 16.02
CA VAL A 108 5.70 -4.18 16.42
C VAL A 108 4.72 -5.18 16.99
N ALA A 109 4.19 -4.94 18.19
CA ALA A 109 3.21 -5.83 18.81
C ALA A 109 1.98 -6.03 17.89
N TRP A 110 1.52 -7.27 17.76
CA TRP A 110 0.44 -7.62 16.85
C TRP A 110 -0.93 -7.10 17.30
N LEU A 111 -1.19 -7.06 18.61
CA LEU A 111 -2.50 -6.67 19.14
C LEU A 111 -2.92 -5.24 18.73
N PRO A 112 -2.10 -4.19 18.90
CA PRO A 112 -2.44 -2.84 18.42
C PRO A 112 -2.66 -2.77 16.90
N LEU A 113 -1.97 -3.61 16.12
CA LEU A 113 -2.15 -3.65 14.67
C LEU A 113 -3.50 -4.24 14.28
N LYS A 114 -3.95 -5.31 14.97
CA LYS A 114 -5.31 -5.84 14.81
C LYS A 114 -6.37 -4.80 15.13
N GLU A 115 -6.21 -4.09 16.24
CA GLU A 115 -7.15 -3.03 16.64
C GLU A 115 -7.21 -1.89 15.61
N ARG A 116 -6.05 -1.52 15.04
CA ARG A 116 -5.97 -0.46 14.04
C ARG A 116 -6.54 -0.86 12.68
N TYR A 117 -6.23 -2.05 12.18
CA TYR A 117 -6.56 -2.45 10.81
C TYR A 117 -7.81 -3.33 10.69
N GLY A 118 -8.25 -3.94 11.78
CA GLY A 118 -9.39 -4.87 11.80
C GLY A 118 -9.02 -6.27 11.28
N GLU A 119 -10.02 -6.97 10.77
CA GLU A 119 -9.84 -8.30 10.17
C GLU A 119 -9.29 -8.19 8.74
N PRO A 120 -8.28 -9.01 8.37
CA PRO A 120 -7.76 -9.05 7.01
C PRO A 120 -8.76 -9.73 6.04
N GLU A 121 -8.69 -9.41 4.74
CA GLU A 121 -9.45 -10.16 3.74
C GLU A 121 -8.83 -11.53 3.45
N GLU A 122 -7.52 -11.70 3.68
CA GLU A 122 -6.81 -12.95 3.48
C GLU A 122 -5.76 -13.19 4.56
N LYS A 123 -5.68 -14.42 5.05
CA LYS A 123 -4.72 -14.86 6.06
C LYS A 123 -4.17 -16.23 5.70
N THR A 124 -2.84 -16.40 5.78
CA THR A 124 -2.21 -17.71 5.62
C THR A 124 -2.15 -18.47 6.94
N THR A 125 -2.00 -19.80 6.86
CA THR A 125 -1.54 -20.59 8.00
C THR A 125 -0.09 -20.25 8.34
N PRO A 126 0.32 -20.35 9.62
CA PRO A 126 1.73 -20.22 9.98
C PRO A 126 2.60 -21.25 9.24
N ASN A 127 3.73 -20.81 8.69
CA ASN A 127 4.73 -21.71 8.13
C ASN A 127 5.59 -22.38 9.23
N GLU A 128 6.60 -23.16 8.86
CA GLU A 128 7.50 -23.84 9.82
C GLU A 128 8.23 -22.87 10.77
N ALA A 129 8.50 -21.64 10.31
CA ALA A 129 9.09 -20.57 11.11
C ALA A 129 8.07 -19.87 12.04
N GLY A 130 6.78 -20.21 11.94
CA GLY A 130 5.70 -19.55 12.69
C GLY A 130 5.25 -18.22 12.09
N LEU A 131 5.57 -17.95 10.82
CA LEU A 131 5.17 -16.71 10.14
C LEU A 131 3.83 -16.89 9.44
N SER A 132 2.92 -15.95 9.64
CA SER A 132 1.66 -15.83 8.89
C SER A 132 1.57 -14.49 8.17
N ILE A 133 0.97 -14.48 6.99
CA ILE A 133 0.71 -13.27 6.20
C ILE A 133 -0.74 -12.86 6.42
N TYR A 134 -0.95 -11.59 6.76
CA TYR A 134 -2.25 -10.94 6.89
C TYR A 134 -2.35 -9.87 5.81
N ARG A 135 -3.27 -10.03 4.86
CA ARG A 135 -3.41 -9.14 3.70
C ARG A 135 -4.69 -8.30 3.84
N TYR A 136 -4.49 -6.99 3.76
CA TYR A 136 -5.50 -5.92 3.78
C TYR A 136 -5.63 -5.33 2.37
N ARG A 137 -6.27 -6.06 1.43
CA ARG A 137 -6.30 -5.73 0.00
C ARG A 137 -6.86 -4.35 -0.29
N ARG A 138 -7.96 -3.97 0.37
CA ARG A 138 -8.58 -2.64 0.18
C ARG A 138 -7.69 -1.48 0.65
N ARG A 139 -6.69 -1.79 1.47
CA ARG A 139 -5.69 -0.84 1.96
C ARG A 139 -4.36 -0.95 1.21
N GLY A 140 -4.19 -1.93 0.32
CA GLY A 140 -2.88 -2.19 -0.29
C GLY A 140 -1.79 -2.50 0.75
N LEU A 141 -2.14 -3.21 1.83
CA LEU A 141 -1.24 -3.50 2.94
C LEU A 141 -1.17 -5.01 3.18
N LEU A 142 0.02 -5.53 3.47
CA LEU A 142 0.22 -6.85 4.04
C LEU A 142 1.12 -6.73 5.27
N ILE A 143 0.89 -7.59 6.25
CA ILE A 143 1.67 -7.66 7.49
C ILE A 143 2.12 -9.10 7.66
N ILE A 144 3.42 -9.32 7.78
CA ILE A 144 3.99 -10.62 8.14
C ILE A 144 4.18 -10.64 9.65
N VAL A 145 3.55 -11.60 10.30
CA VAL A 145 3.49 -11.72 11.75
C VAL A 145 4.15 -13.03 12.18
N ASP A 146 5.09 -12.95 13.12
CA ASP A 146 5.52 -14.09 13.90
C ASP A 146 4.43 -14.41 14.92
N THR A 147 3.67 -15.48 14.68
CA THR A 147 2.54 -15.86 15.52
C THR A 147 2.95 -16.50 16.84
N ARG A 148 4.22 -16.90 16.99
CA ARG A 148 4.74 -17.44 18.25
C ARG A 148 5.07 -16.32 19.23
N ARG A 149 5.54 -15.19 18.70
CA ARG A 149 5.93 -14.00 19.48
C ARG A 149 4.85 -12.91 19.49
N GLU A 150 3.80 -13.07 18.68
CA GLU A 150 2.75 -12.08 18.46
C GLU A 150 3.29 -10.70 18.07
N VAL A 151 4.20 -10.67 17.10
CA VAL A 151 4.77 -9.42 16.59
C VAL A 151 4.80 -9.39 15.07
N ALA A 152 4.57 -8.21 14.49
CA ALA A 152 4.82 -7.94 13.09
C ALA A 152 6.32 -7.77 12.85
N VAL A 153 6.82 -8.55 11.89
CA VAL A 153 8.24 -8.59 11.51
C VAL A 153 8.49 -7.93 10.16
N LYS A 154 7.46 -7.79 9.31
CA LYS A 154 7.53 -7.04 8.05
C LYS A 154 6.19 -6.41 7.69
N PHE A 155 6.25 -5.30 6.97
CA PHE A 155 5.12 -4.66 6.33
C PHE A 155 5.36 -4.59 4.83
N GLY A 156 4.32 -4.86 4.04
CA GLY A 156 4.35 -4.68 2.61
C GLY A 156 3.25 -3.74 2.15
N PHE A 157 3.59 -2.73 1.35
CA PHE A 157 2.64 -1.78 0.78
C PHE A 157 2.60 -1.97 -0.73
N PHE A 158 1.44 -2.25 -1.29
CA PHE A 158 1.25 -2.57 -2.71
C PHE A 158 0.04 -1.84 -3.30
N ARG A 159 0.05 -1.68 -4.62
CA ARG A 159 -1.14 -1.23 -5.36
C ARG A 159 -2.17 -2.36 -5.41
N GLU A 160 -3.46 -2.08 -5.23
CA GLU A 160 -4.53 -3.09 -5.18
C GLU A 160 -4.55 -4.06 -6.40
N THR A 161 -4.11 -3.60 -7.57
CA THR A 161 -4.00 -4.41 -8.80
C THR A 161 -2.72 -5.22 -8.94
N ALA A 162 -1.84 -5.24 -7.93
CA ALA A 162 -0.67 -6.12 -7.93
C ALA A 162 -1.13 -7.59 -7.80
N PRO A 163 -0.59 -8.52 -8.60
CA PRO A 163 -0.97 -9.93 -8.53
C PRO A 163 -0.78 -10.48 -7.12
N ALA A 164 -1.64 -11.41 -6.70
CA ALA A 164 -1.78 -11.90 -5.31
C ALA A 164 -0.55 -12.64 -4.73
N GLY A 165 0.56 -12.73 -5.46
CA GLY A 165 1.80 -13.32 -4.94
C GLY A 165 2.59 -12.27 -4.14
N PRO A 166 3.12 -12.59 -2.94
CA PRO A 166 4.22 -11.80 -2.41
C PRO A 166 5.36 -11.84 -3.44
N PRO A 167 6.09 -10.74 -3.69
CA PRO A 167 7.38 -10.85 -4.35
C PRO A 167 8.21 -11.86 -3.56
N ALA A 168 8.96 -12.71 -4.27
CA ALA A 168 9.79 -13.70 -3.62
C ALA A 168 10.63 -12.99 -2.53
N PRO A 169 10.74 -13.54 -1.31
CA PRO A 169 11.55 -12.94 -0.27
C PRO A 169 12.93 -12.67 -0.86
N SER A 170 13.40 -11.42 -0.75
CA SER A 170 14.74 -11.02 -1.16
C SER A 170 15.72 -12.08 -0.70
N ALA A 171 16.24 -12.83 -1.65
CA ALA A 171 17.17 -13.92 -1.37
C ALA A 171 18.43 -13.31 -0.78
N GLY A 172 18.63 -13.52 0.53
CA GLY A 172 19.92 -13.43 1.19
C GLY A 172 20.23 -12.12 1.89
N SER A 173 19.96 -12.05 3.19
CA SER A 173 21.02 -11.61 4.08
C SER A 173 22.19 -12.61 3.89
N PRO A 174 23.39 -12.19 3.45
CA PRO A 174 24.54 -13.09 3.45
C PRO A 174 24.78 -13.56 4.90
N PRO A 175 25.21 -14.82 5.11
CA PRO A 175 25.60 -15.28 6.43
C PRO A 175 26.68 -14.35 7.00
N PRO A 176 26.72 -14.10 8.32
CA PRO A 176 27.79 -13.32 8.92
C PRO A 176 29.13 -13.97 8.55
N SER A 177 30.02 -13.17 7.96
CA SER A 177 31.39 -13.59 7.64
C SER A 177 32.03 -14.17 8.91
N PRO A 178 32.65 -15.36 8.87
CA PRO A 178 33.40 -15.85 10.02
C PRO A 178 34.51 -14.86 10.35
N ALA A 179 34.60 -14.46 11.62
CA ALA A 179 35.64 -13.57 12.11
C ALA A 179 37.03 -14.16 11.80
N PRO A 180 38.04 -13.33 11.46
CA PRO A 180 39.39 -13.82 11.25
C PRO A 180 39.93 -14.40 12.55
N THR A 181 40.20 -15.70 12.55
CA THR A 181 40.98 -16.38 13.58
C THR A 181 42.37 -15.76 13.63
N ARG A 182 42.78 -15.26 14.79
CA ARG A 182 44.17 -14.89 15.07
C ARG A 182 44.73 -15.83 16.13
#